data_AF-A0A7S3N5E4-F1
#
_entry.id   AF-A0A7S3N5E4-F1
#
_cell.length_a   1.000
_cell.length_b   1.000
_cell.length_c   1.000
_cell.angle_alpha   90.00
_cell.angle_beta   90.00
_cell.angle_gamma   90.00
#
_symmetry.space_group_name_H-M   'P 1'
#
loop_
_entity.id
_entity.type
_entity.pdbx_description
1 polymer ?
#
loop_
_entity_poly.entity_id
_entity_poly.type
_entity_poly.pdbx_seq_one_letter_code
_entity_poly.pdbx_strand_id
1 'polypeptide(L)'
;CDSLKIITERDQISKDTNTNATILMKIAIRFYLCSKKVILQEKMSKDSFNWLLGEIKSRFDKSLSHPGEMVGSIAAQSMGEPATQMTLNTFHSAGISSKNVTLGVPRLKEIIN
;
A
#
# COMPACT_ATOMS: atom_id res chain seq x y z
N CYS A 1 -17.94 6.98 2.30
CA CYS A 1 -16.68 6.28 2.66
C CYS A 1 -16.88 5.13 3.64
N ASP A 2 -18.03 5.02 4.32
CA ASP A 2 -18.29 3.97 5.32
C ASP A 2 -18.64 2.60 4.70
N SER A 3 -18.74 2.56 3.37
CA SER A 3 -18.97 1.34 2.58
C SER A 3 -17.68 0.54 2.29
N LEU A 4 -16.51 1.06 2.68
CA LEU A 4 -15.23 0.36 2.58
C LEU A 4 -15.03 -0.47 3.85
N LYS A 5 -15.15 -1.79 3.72
CA LYS A 5 -15.05 -2.73 4.84
C LYS A 5 -14.02 -3.80 4.54
N ILE A 6 -13.07 -3.95 5.45
CA ILE A 6 -12.06 -5.03 5.45
C ILE A 6 -12.42 -6.05 6.53
N ILE A 7 -12.93 -5.59 7.67
CA ILE A 7 -13.30 -6.41 8.82
C ILE A 7 -14.82 -6.36 9.01
N THR A 8 -15.41 -7.47 9.44
CA THR A 8 -16.83 -7.51 9.81
C THR A 8 -17.03 -6.79 11.15
N GLU A 9 -17.69 -5.65 11.12
CA GLU A 9 -17.88 -4.74 12.27
C GLU A 9 -18.97 -5.24 13.24
N ARG A 10 -18.66 -6.22 14.09
CA ARG A 10 -19.62 -6.77 15.08
C ARG A 10 -19.59 -6.03 16.43
N ASP A 11 -18.43 -5.54 16.82
CA ASP A 11 -18.12 -4.92 18.10
C ASP A 11 -17.32 -3.62 17.89
N GLN A 12 -17.10 -2.86 18.97
CA GLN A 12 -16.42 -1.57 18.88
C GLN A 12 -14.96 -1.71 18.42
N ILE A 13 -14.25 -2.76 18.84
CA ILE A 13 -12.85 -2.98 18.45
C ILE A 13 -12.78 -3.28 16.95
N SER A 14 -13.70 -4.10 16.41
CA SER A 14 -13.76 -4.36 14.97
C SER A 14 -14.03 -3.08 14.15
N LYS A 15 -14.87 -2.17 14.64
CA LYS A 15 -15.12 -0.87 13.98
C LYS A 15 -13.87 0.02 13.98
N ASP A 16 -13.18 0.09 15.10
CA ASP A 16 -11.96 0.89 15.24
C ASP A 16 -10.85 0.30 14.35
N THR A 17 -10.73 -1.03 14.30
CA THR A 17 -9.77 -1.73 13.45
C THR A 17 -10.06 -1.48 11.96
N ASN A 18 -11.33 -1.56 11.53
CA ASN A 18 -11.71 -1.24 10.15
C ASN A 18 -11.43 0.23 9.81
N THR A 19 -11.66 1.15 10.76
CA THR A 19 -11.37 2.58 10.58
C THR A 19 -9.88 2.83 10.39
N ASN A 20 -9.04 2.21 11.22
CA ASN A 20 -7.59 2.33 11.14
C ASN A 20 -7.03 1.70 9.86
N ALA A 21 -7.53 0.52 9.48
CA ALA A 21 -7.10 -0.17 8.25
C ALA A 21 -7.45 0.62 6.97
N THR A 22 -8.49 1.47 7.01
CA THR A 22 -8.96 2.23 5.85
C THR A 22 -8.60 3.72 5.89
N ILE A 23 -7.86 4.19 6.91
CA ILE A 23 -7.68 5.63 7.16
C ILE A 23 -6.99 6.34 5.98
N LEU A 24 -5.91 5.78 5.46
CA LEU A 24 -5.15 6.38 4.36
C LEU A 24 -5.98 6.42 3.07
N MET A 25 -6.72 5.35 2.78
CA MET A 25 -7.62 5.30 1.64
C MET A 25 -8.75 6.32 1.75
N LYS A 26 -9.33 6.47 2.95
CA LYS A 26 -10.36 7.49 3.22
C LYS A 26 -9.81 8.91 3.04
N ILE A 27 -8.58 9.18 3.49
CA ILE A 27 -7.90 10.47 3.28
C ILE A 27 -7.70 10.72 1.78
N ALA A 28 -7.16 9.74 1.04
CA ALA A 28 -6.94 9.88 -0.39
C ALA A 28 -8.24 10.18 -1.15
N ILE A 29 -9.31 9.42 -0.88
CA ILE A 29 -10.61 9.64 -1.53
C ILE A 29 -11.13 11.06 -1.24
N ARG A 30 -11.03 11.54 0.01
CA ARG A 30 -11.46 12.90 0.37
C ARG A 30 -10.61 13.98 -0.30
N PHE A 31 -9.31 13.75 -0.42
CA PHE A 31 -8.39 14.68 -1.10
C PHE A 31 -8.70 14.78 -2.60
N TYR A 32 -8.84 13.64 -3.28
CA TYR A 32 -9.09 13.61 -4.72
C TYR A 32 -10.52 14.01 -5.10
N LEU A 33 -11.52 13.71 -4.26
CA LEU A 33 -12.93 14.01 -4.50
C LEU A 33 -13.44 15.20 -3.70
N CYS A 34 -12.58 16.17 -3.38
CA CYS A 34 -13.01 17.38 -2.69
C CYS A 34 -14.01 18.19 -3.56
N SER A 35 -15.03 18.77 -2.91
CA SER A 35 -16.16 19.42 -3.62
C SER A 35 -15.71 20.48 -4.63
N LYS A 36 -14.68 21.26 -4.29
CA LYS A 36 -14.11 22.28 -5.20
C LYS A 36 -13.59 21.66 -6.49
N LYS A 37 -12.81 20.58 -6.40
CA LYS A 37 -12.24 19.89 -7.55
C LYS A 37 -13.33 19.24 -8.40
N VAL A 38 -14.25 18.52 -7.76
CA VAL A 38 -15.34 17.81 -8.45
C VAL A 38 -16.26 18.78 -9.21
N ILE A 39 -16.61 19.92 -8.61
CA ILE A 39 -17.56 20.86 -9.20
C ILE A 39 -16.88 21.81 -10.20
N LEU A 40 -15.72 22.39 -9.84
CA LEU A 40 -15.12 23.47 -10.64
C LEU A 40 -14.11 22.99 -11.68
N GLN A 41 -13.36 21.92 -11.39
CA GLN A 41 -12.33 21.40 -12.29
C GLN A 41 -12.87 20.27 -13.15
N GLU A 42 -13.37 19.20 -12.51
CA GLU A 42 -13.87 18.01 -13.19
C GLU A 42 -15.29 18.20 -13.74
N LYS A 43 -16.04 19.19 -13.23
CA LYS A 43 -17.42 19.53 -13.62
C LYS A 43 -18.33 18.28 -13.70
N MET A 44 -18.23 17.40 -12.72
CA MET A 44 -18.96 16.13 -12.74
C MET A 44 -20.47 16.33 -12.53
N SER A 45 -21.27 15.64 -13.34
CA SER A 45 -22.69 15.48 -13.06
C SER A 45 -22.92 14.54 -11.87
N LYS A 46 -24.11 14.60 -11.28
CA LYS A 46 -24.49 13.70 -10.18
C LYS A 46 -24.40 12.22 -10.58
N ASP A 47 -24.82 11.89 -11.79
CA ASP A 47 -24.80 10.51 -12.28
C ASP A 47 -23.38 10.00 -12.50
N SER A 48 -22.50 10.81 -13.10
CA SER A 48 -21.09 10.48 -13.27
C SER A 48 -20.37 10.32 -11.93
N PHE A 49 -20.70 11.17 -10.94
CA PHE A 49 -20.13 11.05 -9.61
C PHE A 49 -20.59 9.77 -8.89
N ASN A 50 -21.88 9.43 -8.97
CA ASN A 50 -22.40 8.19 -8.39
C ASN A 50 -21.78 6.96 -9.05
N TRP A 51 -21.63 6.98 -10.37
CA TRP A 51 -20.94 5.92 -11.10
C TRP A 51 -19.49 5.76 -10.63
N LEU A 52 -18.75 6.86 -10.48
CA LEU A 52 -17.38 6.85 -9.99
C LEU A 52 -17.27 6.26 -8.58
N LEU A 53 -18.18 6.61 -7.67
CA LEU A 53 -18.20 6.01 -6.32
C LEU A 53 -18.44 4.50 -6.36
N GLY A 54 -19.31 4.03 -7.26
CA GLY A 54 -19.55 2.60 -7.51
C GLY A 54 -18.29 1.90 -8.03
N GLU A 55 -17.61 2.51 -8.99
CA GLU A 55 -16.38 1.96 -9.58
C GLU A 55 -15.23 1.90 -8.55
N ILE A 56 -15.06 2.94 -7.73
CA ILE A 56 -14.07 2.94 -6.63
C ILE A 56 -14.35 1.79 -5.67
N LYS A 57 -15.62 1.58 -5.29
CA LYS A 57 -15.99 0.46 -4.41
C LYS A 57 -15.72 -0.89 -5.07
N SER A 58 -16.11 -1.07 -6.33
CA SER A 58 -15.88 -2.30 -7.09
C SER A 58 -14.38 -2.64 -7.18
N ARG A 59 -13.53 -1.65 -7.47
CA ARG A 59 -12.07 -1.84 -7.51
C ARG A 59 -11.47 -2.11 -6.15
N PHE A 60 -11.97 -1.45 -5.10
CA PHE A 60 -11.54 -1.72 -3.73
C PHE A 60 -11.83 -3.17 -3.34
N ASP A 61 -13.07 -3.63 -3.55
CA ASP A 61 -13.50 -4.98 -3.17
C ASP A 61 -12.70 -6.05 -3.95
N LYS A 62 -12.35 -5.78 -5.23
CA LYS A 62 -11.47 -6.65 -6.04
C LYS A 62 -10.00 -6.65 -5.61
N SER A 63 -9.54 -5.60 -4.94
CA SER A 63 -8.13 -5.46 -4.52
C SER A 63 -7.82 -6.18 -3.20
N LEU A 64 -8.84 -6.72 -2.52
CA LEU A 64 -8.65 -7.48 -1.30
C LEU A 64 -7.91 -8.80 -1.61
N SER A 65 -6.88 -9.11 -0.83
CA SER A 65 -6.15 -10.38 -0.97
C SER A 65 -7.08 -11.55 -0.67
N HIS A 66 -6.91 -12.62 -1.43
CA HIS A 66 -7.73 -13.81 -1.31
C HIS A 66 -7.35 -14.59 -0.05
N PRO A 67 -8.34 -15.06 0.74
CA PRO A 67 -8.05 -15.91 1.88
C PRO A 67 -7.42 -17.23 1.41
N GLY A 68 -6.40 -17.69 2.15
CA GLY A 68 -5.69 -18.93 1.83
C GLY A 68 -4.55 -18.79 0.82
N GLU A 69 -4.22 -17.59 0.37
CA GLU A 69 -3.05 -17.32 -0.45
C GLU A 69 -1.74 -17.64 0.30
N MET A 70 -0.76 -18.26 -0.37
CA MET A 70 0.53 -18.64 0.22
C MET A 70 1.47 -17.43 0.38
N VAL A 71 1.08 -16.48 1.23
CA VAL A 71 1.78 -15.20 1.43
C VAL A 71 3.24 -15.38 1.87
N GLY A 72 3.55 -16.44 2.61
CA GLY A 72 4.92 -16.72 3.07
C GLY A 72 5.89 -17.01 1.91
N SER A 73 5.49 -17.87 0.97
CA SER A 73 6.30 -18.19 -0.20
C SER A 73 6.46 -16.99 -1.14
N ILE A 74 5.37 -16.23 -1.35
CA ILE A 74 5.39 -15.01 -2.17
C ILE A 74 6.32 -13.97 -1.56
N ALA A 75 6.22 -13.74 -0.25
CA ALA A 75 7.07 -12.79 0.46
C ALA A 75 8.55 -13.21 0.42
N ALA A 76 8.85 -14.49 0.66
CA ALA A 76 10.21 -15.01 0.60
C ALA A 76 10.85 -14.81 -0.77
N GLN A 77 10.13 -15.11 -1.85
CA GLN A 77 10.63 -14.90 -3.21
C GLN A 77 10.78 -13.41 -3.54
N SER A 78 9.79 -12.59 -3.17
CA SER A 78 9.77 -11.15 -3.41
C SER A 78 10.93 -10.42 -2.73
N MET A 79 11.45 -10.97 -1.61
CA MET A 79 12.66 -10.48 -0.97
C MET A 79 13.94 -11.10 -1.55
N GLY A 80 13.92 -12.39 -1.89
CA GLY A 80 15.09 -13.12 -2.36
C GLY A 80 15.57 -12.71 -3.76
N GLU A 81 14.64 -12.47 -4.69
CA GLU A 81 14.96 -12.07 -6.06
C GLU A 81 15.76 -10.75 -6.12
N PRO A 82 15.31 -9.63 -5.54
CA PRO A 82 16.11 -8.40 -5.54
C PRO A 82 17.40 -8.56 -4.74
N ALA A 83 17.44 -9.44 -3.72
CA ALA A 83 18.67 -9.70 -2.99
C ALA A 83 19.78 -10.24 -3.88
N THR A 84 19.46 -11.10 -4.86
CA THR A 84 20.45 -11.59 -5.84
C THR A 84 20.91 -10.53 -6.84
N GLN A 85 20.08 -9.51 -7.09
CA GLN A 85 20.43 -8.39 -7.96
C GLN A 85 21.31 -7.34 -7.25
N MET A 86 21.32 -7.32 -5.91
CA MET A 86 22.25 -6.47 -5.15
C MET A 86 23.67 -7.03 -5.25
N THR A 87 24.54 -6.31 -5.95
CA THR A 87 25.94 -6.69 -6.12
C THR A 87 26.64 -6.94 -4.78
N LEU A 88 27.51 -7.94 -4.74
CA LEU A 88 28.44 -8.18 -3.64
C LEU A 88 29.37 -6.95 -3.53
N ASN A 89 29.16 -6.13 -2.49
CA ASN A 89 29.86 -4.87 -2.22
C ASN A 89 29.62 -3.75 -3.25
N THR A 90 28.76 -2.78 -2.89
CA THR A 90 28.65 -1.52 -3.65
C THR A 90 29.76 -0.55 -3.24
N PHE A 91 30.95 -0.72 -3.83
CA PHE A 91 32.06 0.23 -3.67
C PHE A 91 31.91 1.48 -4.55
N HIS A 92 30.72 2.08 -4.63
CA HIS A 92 30.55 3.36 -5.31
C HIS A 92 29.54 4.25 -4.60
N SER A 93 29.97 4.81 -3.47
CA SER A 93 29.49 6.11 -3.00
C SER A 93 30.65 7.10 -3.14
N ALA A 94 30.84 7.63 -4.35
CA ALA A 94 31.76 8.75 -4.55
C ALA A 94 31.26 9.95 -3.73
N GLY A 95 31.86 10.18 -2.55
CA GLY A 95 31.64 11.40 -1.77
C GLY A 95 31.27 11.26 -0.28
N ILE A 96 31.22 10.08 0.33
CA ILE A 96 30.96 9.96 1.78
C ILE A 96 32.24 9.50 2.51
N SER A 97 32.87 10.41 3.26
CA SER A 97 34.08 10.16 4.06
C SER A 97 33.77 9.46 5.39
N SER A 98 33.03 8.36 5.36
CA SER A 98 32.73 7.58 6.56
C SER A 98 32.63 6.10 6.22
N LYS A 99 33.50 5.31 6.87
CA LYS A 99 33.52 3.84 7.02
C LYS A 99 32.67 3.05 6.01
N ASN A 100 33.33 2.16 5.26
CA ASN A 100 32.69 1.14 4.41
C ASN A 100 31.63 0.37 5.22
N VAL A 101 30.35 0.73 5.08
CA VAL A 101 29.24 -0.04 5.64
C VAL A 101 29.01 -1.23 4.73
N THR A 102 28.90 -2.44 5.28
CA THR A 102 28.53 -3.61 4.50
C THR A 102 27.15 -3.37 3.88
N LEU A 103 27.05 -3.50 2.56
CA LEU A 103 25.82 -3.33 1.78
C LEU A 103 25.59 -4.56 0.90
N GLY A 104 24.37 -4.73 0.40
CA GLY A 104 24.02 -5.84 -0.47
C GLY A 104 23.84 -7.16 0.28
N VAL A 105 24.11 -8.28 -0.39
CA VAL A 105 23.96 -9.65 0.15
C VAL A 105 24.72 -9.88 1.46
N PRO A 106 25.97 -9.38 1.65
CA PRO A 106 26.68 -9.55 2.92
C PRO A 106 25.90 -8.96 4.12
N ARG A 107 25.30 -7.78 3.95
CA ARG A 107 24.49 -7.14 5.01
C ARG A 107 23.20 -7.89 5.28
N LEU A 108 22.56 -8.40 4.23
CA LEU A 108 21.35 -9.21 4.37
C LEU A 108 21.64 -10.47 5.20
N LYS A 109 22.78 -11.13 4.94
CA LYS A 109 23.22 -12.31 5.71
C LYS A 109 23.48 -11.96 7.19
N GLU A 110 24.11 -10.82 7.48
CA GLU A 110 24.33 -10.36 8.87
C GLU A 110 23.04 -10.03 9.63
N ILE A 111 21.98 -9.58 8.96
CA ILE A 111 20.71 -9.23 9.63
C ILE A 111 19.89 -10.47 9.93
N ILE A 112 19.94 -11.48 9.06
CA ILE A 112 19.11 -12.68 9.14
C ILE A 112 19.74 -13.77 10.02
N ASN A 113 21.07 -13.96 9.92
CA ASN A 113 21.81 -15.00 10.66
C ASN A 113 22.26 -14.50 12.04
#